data_AF-A0A3M1LI89-F1
#
_entry.id   AF-A0A3M1LI89-F1
#
_cell.length_a   1.000
_cell.length_b   1.000
_cell.length_c   1.000
_cell.angle_alpha   90.00
_cell.angle_beta   90.00
_cell.angle_gamma   90.00
#
_symmetry.space_group_name_H-M   'P 1'
#
loop_
_entity.id
_entity.type
_entity.pdbx_description
1 polymer ?
#
loop_
_entity_poly.entity_id
_entity_poly.type
_entity_poly.pdbx_seq_one_letter_code
_entity_poly.pdbx_strand_id
1 'polypeptide(L)'
;AAWTFYEYVDGKKHLKQALKWAKQSVEMDENYYNTDTLAALYFKLGKKGKARKAAERAITLAEQAGEDASLTRELLKKINGE
;
A
#
# COMPACT_ATOMS: atom_id res chain seq x y z
N ALA A 1 -13.88 -8.16 24.09
CA ALA A 1 -12.80 -9.16 23.86
C ALA A 1 -13.08 -10.06 22.65
N ALA A 2 -14.25 -10.71 22.54
CA ALA A 2 -14.60 -11.56 21.37
C ALA A 2 -14.72 -10.78 20.04
N TRP A 3 -15.25 -9.55 20.07
CA TRP A 3 -15.35 -8.66 18.90
C TRP A 3 -13.98 -8.34 18.29
N THR A 4 -13.03 -7.97 19.14
CA THR A 4 -11.63 -7.70 18.76
C THR A 4 -10.97 -8.95 18.18
N PHE A 5 -11.28 -10.14 18.70
CA PHE A 5 -10.77 -11.39 18.15
C PHE A 5 -11.36 -11.66 16.76
N TYR A 6 -12.67 -11.53 16.59
CA TYR A 6 -13.36 -11.60 15.29
C TYR A 6 -12.80 -10.59 14.26
N GLU A 7 -12.51 -9.35 14.67
CA GLU A 7 -11.98 -8.30 13.78
C GLU A 7 -10.54 -8.55 13.31
N TYR A 8 -9.76 -9.34 14.04
CA TYR A 8 -8.32 -9.44 13.81
C TYR A 8 -7.81 -10.84 13.48
N VAL A 9 -8.61 -11.87 13.73
CA VAL A 9 -8.33 -13.23 13.25
C VAL A 9 -8.38 -13.25 11.72
N ASP A 10 -7.36 -13.89 11.14
CA ASP A 10 -7.09 -14.07 9.71
C ASP A 10 -6.80 -12.82 8.87
N GLY A 11 -7.53 -11.71 9.02
CA GLY A 11 -7.33 -10.50 8.21
C GLY A 11 -5.93 -9.90 8.35
N LYS A 12 -5.45 -9.68 9.58
CA LYS A 12 -4.11 -9.10 9.82
C LYS A 12 -2.97 -10.04 9.41
N LYS A 13 -3.15 -11.35 9.55
CA LYS A 13 -2.14 -12.35 9.18
C LYS A 13 -1.98 -12.39 7.66
N HIS A 14 -3.09 -12.48 6.93
CA HIS A 14 -3.09 -12.48 5.46
C HIS A 14 -2.56 -11.17 4.90
N LEU A 15 -2.91 -10.01 5.49
CA LEU A 15 -2.35 -8.72 5.07
C LEU A 15 -0.85 -8.61 5.30
N LYS A 16 -0.30 -9.19 6.39
CA LYS A 16 1.15 -9.25 6.60
C LYS A 16 1.84 -10.13 5.56
N GLN A 17 1.20 -11.23 5.16
CA GLN A 17 1.72 -12.10 4.10
C GLN A 17 1.69 -11.40 2.74
N ALA A 18 0.57 -10.78 2.37
CA ALA A 18 0.45 -9.97 1.16
C ALA A 18 1.48 -8.83 1.15
N LEU A 19 1.72 -8.18 2.30
CA LEU A 19 2.76 -7.17 2.44
C LEU A 19 4.17 -7.74 2.17
N LYS A 20 4.44 -8.99 2.56
CA LYS A 20 5.72 -9.65 2.24
C LYS A 20 5.86 -9.85 0.73
N TRP A 21 4.82 -10.36 0.08
CA TRP A 21 4.83 -10.55 -1.37
C TRP A 21 4.95 -9.24 -2.14
N ALA A 22 4.22 -8.20 -1.75
CA ALA A 22 4.32 -6.88 -2.40
C ALA A 22 5.72 -6.29 -2.28
N LYS A 23 6.39 -6.45 -1.12
CA LYS A 23 7.80 -6.05 -0.99
C LYS A 23 8.72 -6.83 -1.91
N GLN A 24 8.55 -8.15 -1.99
CA GLN A 24 9.34 -8.98 -2.91
C GLN A 24 9.09 -8.59 -4.37
N SER A 25 7.84 -8.27 -4.72
CA SER A 25 7.49 -7.80 -6.07
C SER A 25 8.19 -6.49 -6.42
N VAL A 26 8.21 -5.52 -5.50
CA VAL A 26 8.94 -4.25 -5.68
C VAL A 26 10.45 -4.47 -5.75
N GLU A 27 11.00 -5.41 -4.98
CA GLU A 27 12.43 -5.74 -5.01
C GLU A 27 12.83 -6.42 -6.34
N MET A 28 11.95 -7.26 -6.90
CA MET A 28 12.18 -7.92 -8.19
C MET A 28 11.98 -6.98 -9.38
N ASP A 29 10.96 -6.13 -9.31
CA ASP A 29 10.62 -5.17 -10.36
C ASP A 29 9.90 -3.96 -9.74
N GLU A 30 10.63 -2.86 -9.56
CA GLU A 30 10.07 -1.63 -9.05
C GLU A 30 9.37 -0.87 -10.19
N ASN A 31 8.06 -1.08 -10.27
CA ASN A 31 7.17 -0.36 -11.18
C ASN A 31 5.99 0.28 -10.43
N TYR A 32 5.19 1.07 -11.15
CA TYR A 32 4.02 1.76 -10.59
C TYR A 32 3.09 0.80 -9.85
N TYR A 33 2.63 -0.26 -10.54
CA TYR A 33 1.62 -1.20 -10.04
C TYR A 33 2.07 -1.93 -8.76
N ASN A 34 3.31 -2.40 -8.73
CA ASN A 34 3.88 -3.11 -7.58
C ASN A 34 4.00 -2.18 -6.37
N THR A 35 4.43 -0.94 -6.61
CA THR A 35 4.65 0.06 -5.56
C THR A 35 3.32 0.63 -5.03
N ASP A 36 2.31 0.81 -5.88
CA ASP A 36 0.95 1.19 -5.49
C ASP A 36 0.31 0.13 -4.58
N THR A 37 0.40 -1.14 -4.99
CA THR A 37 -0.08 -2.27 -4.18
C THR A 37 0.58 -2.30 -2.80
N LEU A 38 1.89 -2.03 -2.74
CA LEU A 38 2.63 -1.92 -1.49
C LEU A 38 2.10 -0.77 -0.61
N ALA A 39 1.79 0.39 -1.20
CA ALA A 39 1.21 1.53 -0.50
C ALA A 39 -0.17 1.20 0.12
N ALA A 40 -1.05 0.60 -0.68
CA ALA A 40 -2.39 0.20 -0.24
C ALA A 40 -2.34 -0.81 0.93
N LEU A 41 -1.45 -1.81 0.85
CA LEU A 41 -1.25 -2.80 1.92
C LEU A 41 -0.70 -2.17 3.19
N TYR A 42 0.24 -1.24 3.09
CA TYR A 42 0.70 -0.49 4.25
C TYR A 42 -0.42 0.32 4.90
N PHE A 43 -1.26 0.98 4.09
CA PHE A 43 -2.37 1.78 4.58
C PHE A 43 -3.41 0.91 5.30
N LYS A 44 -3.79 -0.21 4.70
CA LYS A 44 -4.74 -1.18 5.29
C LYS A 44 -4.23 -1.81 6.59
N LEU A 45 -2.91 -1.90 6.76
CA LEU A 45 -2.26 -2.32 8.00
C LEU A 45 -2.06 -1.20 9.03
N GLY A 46 -2.57 0.02 8.77
CA GLY A 46 -2.42 1.19 9.63
C GLY A 46 -1.03 1.82 9.63
N LYS A 47 -0.14 1.39 8.73
CA LYS A 47 1.26 1.85 8.65
C LYS A 47 1.36 3.12 7.79
N LYS A 48 0.65 4.18 8.18
CA LYS A 48 0.48 5.42 7.40
C LYS A 48 1.79 6.03 6.87
N GLY A 49 2.83 6.12 7.70
CA GLY A 49 4.12 6.68 7.26
C GLY A 49 4.82 5.85 6.16
N LYS A 50 4.65 4.52 6.16
CA LYS A 50 5.18 3.65 5.10
C LYS A 50 4.28 3.69 3.86
N ALA A 51 2.98 3.78 4.07
CA ALA A 51 2.00 3.94 2.99
C ALA A 51 2.27 5.23 2.20
N ARG A 52 2.50 6.35 2.89
CA ARG A 52 2.81 7.65 2.27
C ARG A 52 4.04 7.55 1.35
N LYS A 53 5.16 7.06 1.88
CA LYS A 53 6.41 6.92 1.11
C LYS A 53 6.23 6.04 -0.13
N ALA A 54 5.50 4.93 0.00
CA ALA A 54 5.23 4.04 -1.13
C ALA A 54 4.28 4.69 -2.15
N ALA A 55 3.24 5.42 -1.71
CA ALA A 55 2.32 6.13 -2.61
C ALA A 55 3.04 7.24 -3.38
N GLU A 56 3.87 8.04 -2.71
CA GLU A 56 4.71 9.06 -3.35
C GLU A 56 5.64 8.45 -4.41
N ARG A 57 6.31 7.33 -4.07
CA ARG A 57 7.17 6.61 -5.01
C ARG A 57 6.38 6.06 -6.20
N ALA A 58 5.22 5.48 -5.96
CA ALA A 58 4.34 4.96 -7.01
C ALA A 58 3.89 6.07 -7.97
N ILE A 59 3.52 7.25 -7.47
CA ILE A 59 3.16 8.41 -8.29
C ILE A 59 4.33 8.83 -9.18
N THR A 60 5.56 8.92 -8.64
CA THR A 60 6.76 9.22 -9.42
C THR A 60 7.00 8.20 -10.53
N LEU A 61 6.84 6.90 -10.23
CA LEU A 61 7.03 5.84 -11.23
C LEU A 61 5.95 5.90 -12.33
N ALA A 62 4.71 6.21 -11.97
CA ALA A 62 3.64 6.39 -12.95
C ALA A 62 3.92 7.57 -13.89
N GLU A 63 4.36 8.71 -13.36
CA GLU A 63 4.72 9.88 -14.15
C GLU A 63 5.86 9.59 -15.13
N GLN A 64 6.85 8.81 -14.71
CA GLN A 64 7.95 8.37 -15.57
C GLN A 64 7.51 7.40 -16.67
N ALA A 65 6.53 6.54 -16.37
CA ALA A 65 5.99 5.55 -17.30
C ALA A 65 4.84 6.08 -18.18
N GLY A 66 4.36 7.30 -17.93
CA GLY A 66 3.17 7.84 -18.60
C GLY A 66 1.85 7.21 -18.16
N GLU A 67 1.83 6.61 -16.96
CA GLU A 67 0.67 5.93 -16.38
C GLU A 67 -0.21 6.87 -15.55
N ASP A 68 -1.49 6.54 -15.41
CA ASP A 68 -2.40 7.31 -14.55
C ASP A 68 -2.28 6.89 -13.08
N ALA A 69 -1.85 7.82 -12.22
CA ALA A 69 -1.76 7.64 -10.77
C ALA A 69 -2.92 8.28 -9.98
N SER A 70 -4.06 8.58 -10.61
CA SER A 70 -5.18 9.28 -9.95
C SER A 70 -5.66 8.58 -8.67
N LEU A 71 -5.82 7.25 -8.70
CA LEU A 71 -6.23 6.47 -7.53
C LEU A 71 -5.17 6.48 -6.42
N THR A 72 -3.89 6.47 -6.78
CA THR A 72 -2.78 6.54 -5.83
C THR A 72 -2.70 7.93 -5.18
N ARG A 73 -3.00 8.99 -5.94
CA ARG A 73 -3.12 10.35 -5.39
C ARG A 73 -4.30 10.48 -4.42
N GLU A 74 -5.43 9.84 -4.71
CA GLU A 74 -6.55 9.75 -3.77
C GLU A 74 -6.18 8.97 -2.50
N LEU A 75 -5.46 7.86 -2.64
CA LEU A 75 -4.94 7.11 -1.50
C LEU A 75 -4.01 7.99 -0.64
N LEU A 76 -3.14 8.79 -1.26
CA LEU A 76 -2.24 9.71 -0.56
C LEU A 76 -3.01 10.76 0.25
N LYS A 77 -4.07 11.34 -0.31
CA LYS A 77 -4.99 12.25 0.43
C LYS A 77 -5.59 11.57 1.66
N LYS A 78 -6.15 10.37 1.48
CA LYS A 78 -6.68 9.55 2.59
C LYS A 78 -5.63 9.22 3.66
N ILE A 79 -4.38 8.99 3.25
CA ILE A 79 -3.26 8.77 4.17
C ILE A 79 -2.97 10.03 5.00
N ASN A 80 -3.04 11.20 4.37
CA ASN A 80 -2.81 12.50 5.00
C ASN A 80 -3.97 12.97 5.89
N GLY A 81 -5.17 12.40 5.72
CA GLY A 81 -6.37 12.81 6.43
C GLY A 81 -7.13 13.94 5.74
N GLU A 82 -6.93 14.08 4.42
CA GLU A 82 -7.69 14.94 3.51
C GLU A 82 -8.82 14.14 2.86
#